data_AF-A0A540K6C9-F1
#
_entry.id   AF-A0A540K6C9-F1
#
_cell.length_a   1.000
_cell.length_b   1.000
_cell.length_c   1.000
_cell.angle_alpha   90.00
_cell.angle_beta   90.00
_cell.angle_gamma   90.00
#
_symmetry.space_group_name_H-M   'P 1'
#
loop_
_entity.id
_entity.type
_entity.pdbx_description
1 polymer ?
#
loop_
_entity_poly.entity_id
_entity_poly.type
_entity_poly.pdbx_seq_one_letter_code
_entity_poly.pdbx_strand_id
1 'polypeptide(L)'
;MTYYIIADFIGFKLWFGAQVVALVCSFSASRHSSTARLNHCELETLFHEFGHALHSLLSRTIFYAAIDQTFFGEQPTPPTSSIVADLKRQYTSWKHIEDTHWETRFSHLLNYGAGYYSYLYARCFAATIWQKLCHEDPLSLTTGTALRTKLLQHGGAKDPADLLNGLVGDGILRDCNGGIVPDITCLCDEMKLGVKVW
;
A
#
# COMPACT_ATOMS: atom_id res chain seq x y z
N MET A 1 9.28 12.81 -7.26
CA MET A 1 8.00 12.52 -6.58
C MET A 1 6.79 12.78 -7.49
N THR A 2 6.70 13.94 -8.16
CA THR A 2 5.57 14.28 -9.06
C THR A 2 5.39 13.34 -10.26
N TYR A 3 6.48 12.88 -10.89
CA TYR A 3 6.42 11.88 -11.96
C TYR A 3 5.82 10.53 -11.52
N TYR A 4 5.95 10.17 -10.23
CA TYR A 4 5.43 8.91 -9.70
C TYR A 4 3.92 8.98 -9.40
N ILE A 5 3.44 10.13 -8.88
CA ILE A 5 1.99 10.37 -8.68
C ILE A 5 1.23 10.29 -10.02
N ILE A 6 1.83 10.78 -11.12
CA ILE A 6 1.23 10.74 -12.46
C ILE A 6 1.30 9.34 -13.09
N ALA A 7 2.41 8.60 -12.91
CA ALA A 7 2.57 7.25 -13.45
C ALA A 7 1.61 6.24 -12.79
N ASP A 8 1.29 6.41 -11.50
CA ASP A 8 0.44 5.49 -10.75
C ASP A 8 -1.06 5.60 -11.08
N PHE A 9 -1.54 6.73 -11.62
CA PHE A 9 -2.94 6.89 -12.05
C PHE A 9 -3.31 6.02 -13.27
N ILE A 10 -2.33 5.57 -14.06
CA ILE A 10 -2.54 4.76 -15.28
C ILE A 10 -1.86 3.38 -15.19
N GLY A 11 -0.79 3.23 -14.39
CA GLY A 11 0.12 2.08 -14.43
C GLY A 11 -0.06 0.98 -13.37
N PHE A 12 -1.00 1.12 -12.43
CA PHE A 12 -1.04 0.27 -11.22
C PHE A 12 -1.26 -1.24 -11.48
N LYS A 13 -1.63 -1.65 -12.70
CA LYS A 13 -2.02 -3.03 -13.03
C LYS A 13 -0.94 -3.88 -13.72
N LEU A 14 0.18 -3.30 -14.18
CA LEU A 14 1.12 -4.00 -15.08
C LEU A 14 2.51 -4.29 -14.51
N TRP A 15 2.93 -3.66 -13.41
CA TRP A 15 4.30 -3.80 -12.87
C TRP A 15 4.41 -4.50 -11.52
N PHE A 16 3.29 -4.70 -10.84
CA PHE A 16 3.25 -5.50 -9.62
C PHE A 16 2.78 -6.91 -9.97
N GLY A 17 3.68 -7.90 -9.90
CA GLY A 17 3.28 -9.30 -9.91
C GLY A 17 2.12 -9.49 -8.93
N ALA A 18 0.99 -9.98 -9.45
CA ALA A 18 -0.23 -10.15 -8.68
C ALA A 18 0.09 -11.06 -7.47
N GLN A 19 -0.13 -10.55 -6.27
CA GLN A 19 -0.07 -11.40 -5.09
C GLN A 19 -1.21 -12.40 -5.18
N VAL A 20 -0.85 -13.67 -5.37
CA VAL A 20 -1.80 -14.77 -5.28
C VAL A 20 -1.73 -15.27 -3.84
N VAL A 21 -2.80 -15.05 -3.08
CA VAL A 21 -2.99 -15.69 -1.79
C VAL A 21 -3.96 -16.84 -1.98
N ALA A 22 -3.53 -18.05 -1.61
CA ALA A 22 -4.39 -19.21 -1.58
C ALA A 22 -4.94 -19.38 -0.16
N LEU A 23 -6.25 -19.40 -0.03
CA LEU A 23 -6.92 -19.72 1.22
C LEU A 23 -7.24 -21.22 1.24
N VAL A 24 -6.59 -21.96 2.12
CA VAL A 24 -6.77 -23.42 2.24
C VAL A 24 -7.50 -23.70 3.55
N CYS A 25 -8.75 -24.13 3.44
CA CYS A 25 -9.56 -24.54 4.58
C CYS A 25 -10.14 -25.94 4.36
N SER A 26 -10.19 -26.74 5.42
CA SER A 26 -10.81 -28.08 5.39
C SER A 26 -12.19 -28.04 6.03
N PHE A 27 -13.23 -27.83 5.21
CA PHE A 27 -14.62 -27.82 5.66
C PHE A 27 -15.30 -29.17 5.47
N SER A 28 -16.33 -29.42 6.27
CA SER A 28 -17.16 -30.61 6.18
C SER A 28 -17.85 -30.72 4.81
N ALA A 29 -17.74 -31.89 4.17
CA ALA A 29 -18.32 -32.12 2.84
C ALA A 29 -19.86 -32.17 2.88
N SER A 30 -20.52 -31.51 1.93
CA SER A 30 -21.97 -31.61 1.74
C SER A 30 -22.33 -32.99 1.16
N ARG A 31 -23.14 -33.78 1.88
CA ARG A 31 -23.52 -35.14 1.45
C ARG A 31 -24.68 -35.19 0.44
N HIS A 32 -25.48 -34.13 0.29
CA HIS A 32 -26.71 -34.16 -0.51
C HIS A 32 -27.11 -32.85 -1.22
N SER A 33 -26.29 -31.78 -1.13
CA SER A 33 -26.61 -30.47 -1.69
C SER A 33 -25.42 -29.87 -2.43
N SER A 34 -25.66 -29.10 -3.50
CA SER A 34 -24.65 -28.30 -4.18
C SER A 34 -24.13 -27.12 -3.34
N THR A 35 -24.76 -26.84 -2.19
CA THR A 35 -24.38 -25.76 -1.28
C THR A 35 -23.65 -26.31 -0.05
N ALA A 36 -22.42 -25.84 0.20
CA ALA A 36 -21.70 -26.12 1.44
C ALA A 36 -22.33 -25.33 2.61
N ARG A 37 -22.64 -26.00 3.72
CA ARG A 37 -23.12 -25.38 4.96
C ARG A 37 -21.98 -25.40 5.97
N LEU A 38 -21.55 -24.22 6.43
CA LEU A 38 -20.50 -24.09 7.44
C LEU A 38 -21.15 -24.00 8.82
N ASN A 39 -20.59 -24.72 9.80
CA ASN A 39 -20.91 -24.44 11.20
C ASN A 39 -20.20 -23.16 11.67
N HIS A 40 -20.59 -22.66 12.85
CA HIS A 40 -20.05 -21.40 13.36
C HIS A 40 -18.52 -21.40 13.52
N CYS A 41 -17.93 -22.50 13.97
CA CYS A 41 -16.48 -22.64 14.13
C CYS A 41 -15.74 -22.68 12.77
N GLU A 42 -16.31 -23.35 11.78
CA GLU A 42 -15.78 -23.36 10.40
C GLU A 42 -15.87 -21.96 9.76
N LEU A 43 -16.94 -21.22 10.05
CA LEU A 43 -17.09 -19.83 9.61
C LEU A 43 -16.04 -18.93 10.27
N GLU A 44 -15.83 -19.02 11.58
CA GLU A 44 -14.77 -18.27 12.27
C GLU A 44 -13.39 -18.59 11.70
N THR A 45 -13.11 -19.87 11.42
CA THR A 45 -11.86 -20.30 10.78
C THR A 45 -11.68 -19.68 9.40
N LEU A 46 -12.74 -19.64 8.58
CA LEU A 46 -12.72 -18.98 7.27
C LEU A 46 -12.36 -17.49 7.41
N PHE A 47 -12.99 -16.78 8.34
CA PHE A 47 -12.74 -15.36 8.56
C PHE A 47 -11.34 -15.09 9.14
N HIS A 48 -10.81 -15.98 9.98
CA HIS A 48 -9.45 -15.91 10.49
C HIS A 48 -8.41 -16.02 9.37
N GLU A 49 -8.52 -17.03 8.52
CA GLU A 49 -7.62 -17.23 7.37
C GLU A 49 -7.78 -16.13 6.31
N PHE A 50 -9.01 -15.64 6.12
CA PHE A 50 -9.26 -14.51 5.22
C PHE A 50 -8.64 -13.22 5.75
N GLY A 51 -8.60 -13.04 7.07
CA GLY A 51 -7.87 -11.97 7.74
C GLY A 51 -6.38 -12.01 7.42
N HIS A 52 -5.74 -13.17 7.47
CA HIS A 52 -4.33 -13.34 7.06
C HIS A 52 -4.12 -13.02 5.58
N ALA A 53 -5.05 -13.43 4.72
CA ALA A 53 -4.99 -13.13 3.30
C ALA A 53 -5.06 -11.62 3.01
N LEU A 54 -6.01 -10.93 3.63
CA LEU A 54 -6.14 -9.47 3.52
C LEU A 54 -4.92 -8.76 4.11
N HIS A 55 -4.46 -9.16 5.30
CA HIS A 55 -3.28 -8.58 5.92
C HIS A 55 -2.05 -8.70 5.02
N SER A 56 -1.89 -9.84 4.34
CA SER A 56 -0.76 -10.08 3.43
C SER A 56 -0.84 -9.21 2.18
N LEU A 57 -2.03 -9.10 1.58
CA LEU A 57 -2.27 -8.24 0.43
C LEU A 57 -2.01 -6.77 0.77
N LEU A 58 -2.39 -6.34 1.97
CA LEU A 58 -2.31 -4.95 2.42
C LEU A 58 -0.94 -4.56 3.00
N SER A 59 -0.24 -5.48 3.65
CA SER A 59 1.02 -5.20 4.36
C SER A 59 2.26 -5.31 3.50
N ARG A 60 2.18 -5.86 2.28
CA ARG A 60 3.36 -6.06 1.42
C ARG A 60 4.13 -4.77 1.15
N THR A 61 3.44 -3.68 0.84
CA THR A 61 4.11 -2.40 0.56
C THR A 61 4.78 -1.83 1.81
N ILE A 62 4.18 -2.02 2.99
CA ILE A 62 4.76 -1.62 4.29
C ILE A 62 6.02 -2.44 4.57
N PHE A 63 5.93 -3.77 4.43
CA PHE A 63 7.06 -4.67 4.63
C PHE A 63 8.24 -4.35 3.70
N TYR A 64 7.97 -4.11 2.41
CA TYR A 64 9.03 -3.79 1.44
C TYR A 64 9.64 -2.41 1.70
N ALA A 65 8.82 -1.42 2.08
CA ALA A 65 9.32 -0.10 2.48
C ALA A 65 10.19 -0.18 3.73
N ALA A 66 9.81 -0.99 4.72
CA ALA A 66 10.60 -1.19 5.94
C ALA A 66 11.96 -1.85 5.63
N ILE A 67 12.01 -2.86 4.75
CA ILE A 67 13.28 -3.45 4.31
C ILE A 67 14.15 -2.41 3.63
N ASP A 68 13.59 -1.69 2.66
CA ASP A 68 14.29 -0.66 1.89
C ASP A 68 14.88 0.41 2.82
N GLN A 69 14.09 0.98 3.73
CA GLN A 69 14.58 1.98 4.69
C GLN A 69 15.65 1.41 5.64
N THR A 70 15.50 0.16 6.08
CA THR A 70 16.48 -0.45 7.00
C THR A 70 17.82 -0.70 6.31
N PHE A 71 17.81 -1.13 5.05
CA PHE A 71 19.04 -1.40 4.30
C PHE A 71 19.82 -0.13 3.95
N PHE A 72 19.12 0.99 3.73
CA PHE A 72 19.72 2.27 3.36
C PHE A 72 19.84 3.26 4.54
N GLY A 73 19.40 2.87 5.74
CA GLY A 73 19.51 3.65 6.97
C GLY A 73 20.89 3.52 7.64
N GLU A 74 20.90 3.58 8.98
CA GLU A 74 22.13 3.31 9.75
C GLU A 74 22.63 1.88 9.48
N GLN A 75 23.92 1.75 9.17
CA GLN A 75 24.53 0.53 8.63
C GLN A 75 24.19 -0.69 9.50
N PRO A 76 23.44 -1.68 8.98
CA PRO A 76 23.14 -2.87 9.72
C PRO A 76 24.40 -3.70 9.95
N THR A 77 24.68 -4.04 11.20
CA THR A 77 25.70 -5.03 11.57
C THR A 77 25.32 -6.49 11.27
N PRO A 78 24.04 -6.92 11.27
CA PRO A 78 23.69 -8.31 10.96
C PRO A 78 23.57 -8.59 9.45
N PRO A 79 23.60 -9.87 9.03
CA PRO A 79 23.32 -10.27 7.65
C PRO A 79 21.94 -9.77 7.17
N THR A 80 21.84 -9.37 5.90
CA THR A 80 20.60 -8.87 5.28
C THR A 80 19.43 -9.85 5.41
N SER A 81 19.70 -11.15 5.30
CA SER A 81 18.70 -12.20 5.43
C SER A 81 18.07 -12.24 6.83
N SER A 82 18.86 -11.99 7.88
CA SER A 82 18.37 -11.90 9.26
C SER A 82 17.40 -10.72 9.42
N ILE A 83 17.76 -9.57 8.86
CA ILE A 83 16.93 -8.36 8.90
C ILE A 83 15.60 -8.60 8.18
N VAL A 84 15.67 -9.22 7.00
CA VAL A 84 14.47 -9.60 6.23
C VAL A 84 13.61 -10.57 7.04
N ALA A 85 14.21 -11.54 7.72
CA ALA A 85 13.48 -12.48 8.57
C ALA A 85 12.78 -11.77 9.74
N ASP A 86 13.46 -10.85 10.41
CA ASP A 86 12.94 -10.07 11.53
C ASP A 86 11.78 -9.18 11.10
N LEU A 87 11.97 -8.39 10.04
CA LEU A 87 10.93 -7.51 9.49
C LEU A 87 9.75 -8.32 8.94
N LYS A 88 9.99 -9.49 8.36
CA LYS A 88 8.91 -10.36 7.87
C LYS A 88 8.03 -10.86 9.02
N ARG A 89 8.64 -11.22 10.16
CA ARG A 89 7.89 -11.60 11.37
C ARG A 89 7.12 -10.42 11.98
N GLN A 90 7.66 -9.22 11.89
CA GLN A 90 7.03 -8.03 12.45
C GLN A 90 5.83 -7.54 11.62
N TYR A 91 5.97 -7.48 10.30
CA TYR A 91 5.00 -6.84 9.42
C TYR A 91 4.07 -7.81 8.69
N THR A 92 4.34 -9.12 8.74
CA THR A 92 3.54 -10.13 8.06
C THR A 92 3.18 -11.28 9.00
N SER A 93 2.08 -11.97 8.72
CA SER A 93 1.68 -13.17 9.48
C SER A 93 2.49 -14.43 9.12
N TRP A 94 3.40 -14.34 8.14
CA TRP A 94 4.11 -15.52 7.61
C TRP A 94 5.50 -15.64 8.18
N LYS A 95 5.88 -16.88 8.52
CA LYS A 95 7.26 -17.18 8.92
C LYS A 95 8.22 -16.93 7.77
N HIS A 96 9.41 -16.46 8.11
CA HIS A 96 10.56 -16.54 7.21
C HIS A 96 10.90 -18.02 6.99
N ILE A 97 11.35 -18.35 5.78
CA ILE A 97 11.80 -19.70 5.45
C ILE A 97 13.32 -19.63 5.46
N GLU A 98 13.96 -20.39 6.35
CA GLU A 98 15.41 -20.43 6.46
C GLU A 98 16.07 -20.80 5.12
N ASP A 99 17.32 -20.38 4.96
CA ASP A 99 18.12 -20.55 3.74
C ASP A 99 17.53 -19.86 2.48
N THR A 100 16.61 -18.90 2.65
CA THR A 100 16.08 -18.09 1.55
C THR A 100 16.63 -16.66 1.57
N HIS A 101 16.93 -16.13 0.39
CA HIS A 101 17.51 -14.79 0.21
C HIS A 101 16.55 -13.94 -0.62
N TRP A 102 15.39 -13.60 -0.04
CA TRP A 102 14.32 -12.88 -0.74
C TRP A 102 14.79 -11.51 -1.27
N GLU A 103 15.64 -10.81 -0.53
CA GLU A 103 16.18 -9.50 -0.87
C GLU A 103 16.93 -9.47 -2.19
N THR A 104 17.55 -10.58 -2.59
CA THR A 104 18.27 -10.69 -3.88
C THR A 104 17.34 -10.57 -5.08
N ARG A 105 16.03 -10.78 -4.88
CA ARG A 105 14.99 -10.68 -5.90
C ARG A 105 14.31 -9.32 -5.88
N PHE A 106 14.60 -8.47 -4.88
CA PHE A 106 13.97 -7.17 -4.76
C PHE A 106 14.77 -6.12 -5.54
N SER A 107 14.57 -6.11 -6.86
CA SER A 107 15.31 -5.25 -7.80
C SER A 107 15.17 -3.74 -7.53
N HIS A 108 14.12 -3.32 -6.81
CA HIS A 108 13.93 -1.91 -6.46
C HIS A 108 15.04 -1.39 -5.54
N LEU A 109 15.73 -2.26 -4.80
CA LEU A 109 16.88 -1.86 -3.98
C LEU A 109 18.02 -1.25 -4.84
N LEU A 110 18.14 -1.61 -6.12
CA LEU A 110 19.26 -1.14 -6.96
C LEU A 110 19.04 0.26 -7.53
N ASN A 111 17.85 0.52 -8.07
CA ASN A 111 17.55 1.77 -8.81
C ASN A 111 16.58 2.69 -8.05
N TYR A 112 16.03 2.21 -6.93
CA TYR A 112 14.98 2.88 -6.16
C TYR A 112 15.20 2.74 -4.64
N GLY A 113 16.47 2.51 -4.24
CA GLY A 113 16.87 2.36 -2.86
C GLY A 113 16.50 3.58 -2.02
N ALA A 114 16.05 3.33 -0.78
CA ALA A 114 15.49 4.31 0.14
C ALA A 114 14.25 5.06 -0.38
N GLY A 115 13.66 4.63 -1.50
CA GLY A 115 12.54 5.28 -2.15
C GLY A 115 11.22 4.52 -2.05
N TYR A 116 11.21 3.26 -1.62
CA TYR A 116 10.04 2.38 -1.79
C TYR A 116 8.80 2.82 -1.01
N TYR A 117 8.96 3.58 0.08
CA TYR A 117 7.86 4.17 0.83
C TYR A 117 7.00 5.16 0.00
N SER A 118 7.53 5.68 -1.11
CA SER A 118 6.83 6.59 -2.01
C SER A 118 5.52 5.99 -2.54
N TYR A 119 5.43 4.67 -2.68
CA TYR A 119 4.19 3.97 -3.07
C TYR A 119 3.10 4.15 -2.01
N LEU A 120 3.45 4.13 -0.72
CA LEU A 120 2.49 4.39 0.36
C LEU A 120 2.04 5.86 0.32
N TYR A 121 2.97 6.79 0.06
CA TYR A 121 2.63 8.20 -0.07
C TYR A 121 1.70 8.48 -1.24
N ALA A 122 2.01 7.93 -2.42
CA ALA A 122 1.18 8.04 -3.60
C ALA A 122 -0.24 7.49 -3.33
N ARG A 123 -0.37 6.37 -2.61
CA ARG A 123 -1.67 5.83 -2.21
C ARG A 123 -2.45 6.77 -1.28
N CYS A 124 -1.79 7.41 -0.31
CA CYS A 124 -2.47 8.36 0.59
C CYS A 124 -3.01 9.57 -0.19
N PHE A 125 -2.19 10.13 -1.09
CA PHE A 125 -2.61 11.24 -1.94
C PHE A 125 -3.73 10.84 -2.91
N ALA A 126 -3.63 9.67 -3.52
CA ALA A 126 -4.66 9.16 -4.43
C ALA A 126 -5.99 8.94 -3.70
N ALA A 127 -5.99 8.34 -2.51
CA ALA A 127 -7.19 8.16 -1.71
C ALA A 127 -7.82 9.51 -1.33
N THR A 128 -7.01 10.49 -0.96
CA THR A 128 -7.50 11.84 -0.63
C THR A 128 -8.10 12.55 -1.84
N ILE A 129 -7.42 12.52 -3.00
CA ILE A 129 -7.94 13.08 -4.26
C ILE A 129 -9.25 12.40 -4.65
N TRP A 130 -9.31 11.08 -4.55
CA TRP A 130 -10.50 10.31 -4.86
C TRP A 130 -11.68 10.73 -3.98
N GLN A 131 -11.50 10.70 -2.66
CA GLN A 131 -12.55 11.04 -1.71
C GLN A 131 -13.03 12.49 -1.85
N LYS A 132 -12.10 13.45 -2.01
CA LYS A 132 -12.46 14.87 -2.08
C LYS A 132 -13.01 15.32 -3.42
N LEU A 133 -12.58 14.73 -4.54
CA LEU A 133 -12.86 15.28 -5.88
C LEU A 133 -13.58 14.33 -6.83
N CYS A 134 -13.41 13.01 -6.67
CA CYS A 134 -13.88 12.02 -7.66
C CYS A 134 -15.04 11.17 -7.16
N HIS A 135 -15.20 10.98 -5.84
CA HIS A 135 -16.13 10.00 -5.28
C HIS A 135 -17.59 10.23 -5.68
N GLU A 136 -18.04 11.49 -5.71
CA GLU A 136 -19.42 11.83 -6.07
C GLU A 136 -19.71 11.66 -7.57
N ASP A 137 -18.80 12.12 -8.44
CA ASP A 137 -18.88 11.97 -9.89
C ASP A 137 -17.49 11.68 -10.48
N PRO A 138 -17.12 10.39 -10.66
CA PRO A 138 -15.80 9.99 -11.14
C PRO A 138 -15.48 10.44 -12.57
N LEU A 139 -16.49 10.79 -13.37
CA LEU A 139 -16.35 11.18 -14.78
C LEU A 139 -16.62 12.67 -15.01
N SER A 140 -16.68 13.46 -13.94
CA SER A 140 -16.87 14.91 -14.00
C SER A 140 -15.81 15.58 -14.88
N LEU A 141 -16.27 16.26 -15.93
CA LEU A 141 -15.41 17.08 -16.80
C LEU A 141 -14.69 18.18 -16.01
N THR A 142 -15.37 18.73 -15.00
CA THR A 142 -14.80 19.78 -14.14
C THR A 142 -13.65 19.22 -13.30
N THR A 143 -13.85 18.06 -12.65
CA THR A 143 -12.80 17.38 -11.88
C THR A 143 -11.64 16.98 -12.78
N GLY A 144 -11.90 16.37 -13.93
CA GLY A 144 -10.87 15.99 -14.90
C GLY A 144 -10.06 17.18 -15.41
N THR A 145 -10.73 18.33 -15.66
CA THR A 145 -10.07 19.58 -16.06
C THR A 145 -9.18 20.11 -14.94
N ALA A 146 -9.64 20.09 -13.68
CA ALA A 146 -8.85 20.49 -12.53
C ALA A 146 -7.63 19.58 -12.34
N LEU A 147 -7.78 18.25 -12.40
CA LEU A 147 -6.67 17.29 -12.34
C LEU A 147 -5.62 17.58 -13.42
N ARG A 148 -6.06 17.76 -14.67
CA ARG A 148 -5.16 18.07 -15.79
C ARG A 148 -4.42 19.39 -15.58
N THR A 149 -5.15 20.47 -15.29
CA THR A 149 -4.61 21.84 -15.28
C THR A 149 -3.89 22.21 -14.00
N LYS A 150 -4.23 21.61 -12.86
CA LYS A 150 -3.62 21.94 -11.58
C LYS A 150 -2.53 20.97 -11.15
N LEU A 151 -2.57 19.71 -11.59
CA LEU A 151 -1.62 18.67 -11.19
C LEU A 151 -0.81 18.14 -12.37
N LEU A 152 -1.46 17.50 -13.36
CA LEU A 152 -0.77 16.69 -14.36
C LEU A 152 0.08 17.51 -15.36
N GLN A 153 -0.43 18.65 -15.83
CA GLN A 153 0.22 19.42 -16.91
C GLN A 153 1.58 20.01 -16.51
N HIS A 154 1.85 20.13 -15.21
CA HIS A 154 3.05 20.78 -14.70
C HIS A 154 4.24 19.81 -14.59
N GLY A 155 4.01 18.50 -14.57
CA GLY A 155 5.08 17.52 -14.37
C GLY A 155 5.96 17.86 -13.16
N GLY A 156 7.28 17.74 -13.31
CA GLY A 156 8.24 18.13 -12.26
C GLY A 156 8.56 19.62 -12.17
N ALA A 157 7.89 20.50 -12.94
CA ALA A 157 8.25 21.92 -13.02
C ALA A 157 7.70 22.78 -11.87
N LYS A 158 6.85 22.22 -11.01
CA LYS A 158 6.30 22.88 -9.82
C LYS A 158 6.51 22.02 -8.58
N ASP A 159 6.54 22.67 -7.43
CA ASP A 159 6.65 22.00 -6.15
C ASP A 159 5.46 21.05 -5.92
N PRO A 160 5.69 19.79 -5.50
CA PRO A 160 4.61 18.83 -5.27
C PRO A 160 3.58 19.30 -4.25
N ALA A 161 3.99 20.01 -3.19
CA ALA A 161 3.09 20.49 -2.16
C ALA A 161 2.16 21.58 -2.72
N ASP A 162 2.70 22.50 -3.53
CA ASP A 162 1.89 23.52 -4.21
C ASP A 162 0.87 22.90 -5.16
N LEU A 163 1.26 21.86 -5.90
CA LEU A 163 0.37 21.15 -6.82
C LEU A 163 -0.77 20.45 -6.06
N LEU A 164 -0.45 19.75 -4.97
CA LEU A 164 -1.42 19.01 -4.18
C LEU A 164 -2.38 19.95 -3.44
N ASN A 165 -1.85 20.96 -2.73
CA ASN A 165 -2.68 21.95 -2.04
C ASN A 165 -3.53 22.77 -3.02
N GLY A 166 -2.98 23.14 -4.19
CA GLY A 166 -3.74 23.84 -5.23
C GLY A 166 -4.89 23.02 -5.83
N LEU A 167 -4.77 21.69 -5.82
CA LEU A 167 -5.79 20.77 -6.33
C LEU A 167 -6.89 20.47 -5.30
N VAL A 168 -6.52 20.01 -4.10
CA VAL A 168 -7.47 19.49 -3.09
C VAL A 168 -7.66 20.39 -1.87
N GLY A 169 -6.92 21.49 -1.77
CA GLY A 169 -6.89 22.38 -0.61
C GLY A 169 -5.95 21.88 0.49
N ASP A 170 -5.93 22.64 1.60
CA ASP A 170 -5.05 22.38 2.74
C ASP A 170 -5.37 21.04 3.42
N GLY A 171 -4.35 20.50 4.11
CA GLY A 171 -4.48 19.31 4.95
C GLY A 171 -4.26 17.98 4.23
N ILE A 172 -3.87 17.96 2.95
CA ILE A 172 -3.44 16.72 2.27
C ILE A 172 -2.03 16.29 2.67
N LEU A 173 -1.22 17.22 3.19
CA LEU A 173 0.14 16.97 3.65
C LEU A 173 0.50 17.85 4.84
N ARG A 174 1.50 17.41 5.60
CA ARG A 174 2.08 18.12 6.74
C ARG A 174 3.60 18.11 6.59
N ASP A 175 4.27 19.22 6.92
CA ASP A 175 5.73 19.23 7.05
C ASP A 175 6.12 18.62 8.39
N CYS A 176 7.10 17.71 8.37
CA CYS A 176 7.70 17.12 9.56
C CYS A 176 9.20 16.99 9.34
N ASN A 177 9.99 17.76 10.11
CA ASN A 177 11.45 17.77 10.05
C ASN A 177 12.01 17.99 8.62
N GLY A 178 11.36 18.83 7.81
CA GLY A 178 11.76 19.09 6.42
C GLY A 178 11.39 17.99 5.43
N GLY A 179 10.60 17.00 5.86
CA GLY A 179 9.96 16.00 5.02
C GLY A 179 8.45 16.23 4.90
N ILE A 180 7.87 15.78 3.80
CA ILE A 180 6.42 15.83 3.57
C ILE A 180 5.81 14.55 4.14
N VAL A 181 4.76 14.66 4.97
CA VAL A 181 3.98 13.52 5.46
C VAL A 181 2.55 13.65 4.93
N PRO A 182 2.03 12.67 4.16
CA PRO A 182 0.66 12.71 3.67
C PRO A 182 -0.35 12.55 4.81
N ASP A 183 -1.52 13.17 4.68
CA ASP A 183 -2.67 12.79 5.50
C ASP A 183 -3.15 11.39 5.11
N ILE A 184 -3.34 10.53 6.12
CA ILE A 184 -3.69 9.12 5.94
C ILE A 184 -5.18 8.85 6.11
N THR A 185 -5.98 9.86 6.49
CA THR A 185 -7.37 9.67 6.93
C THR A 185 -8.20 8.99 5.85
N CYS A 186 -8.20 9.54 4.63
CA CYS A 186 -8.95 8.98 3.51
C CYS A 186 -8.51 7.55 3.15
N LEU A 187 -7.22 7.24 3.28
CA LEU A 187 -6.71 5.89 3.01
C LEU A 187 -7.14 4.91 4.10
N CYS A 188 -7.12 5.32 5.37
CA CYS A 188 -7.60 4.51 6.48
C CYS A 188 -9.11 4.22 6.36
N ASP A 189 -9.90 5.22 5.97
CA ASP A 189 -11.33 5.06 5.73
C ASP A 189 -11.60 4.08 4.57
N GLU A 190 -10.87 4.20 3.46
CA GLU A 190 -10.95 3.27 2.33
C GLU A 190 -10.60 1.83 2.74
N MET A 191 -9.56 1.68 3.55
CA MET A 191 -9.14 0.37 4.09
C MET A 191 -10.01 -0.12 5.25
N LYS A 192 -10.96 0.68 5.72
CA LYS A 192 -11.78 0.41 6.92
C LYS A 192 -10.94 0.14 8.17
N LEU A 193 -9.79 0.80 8.27
CA LEU A 193 -8.94 0.78 9.44
C LEU A 193 -9.47 1.83 10.41
N GLY A 194 -10.04 1.42 11.53
CA GLY A 194 -10.54 2.36 12.53
C GLY A 194 -9.43 3.29 13.00
N VAL A 195 -9.50 4.57 12.62
CA VAL A 195 -8.53 5.58 13.03
C VAL A 195 -8.76 5.90 14.51
N LYS A 196 -8.06 5.20 15.40
CA LYS A 196 -7.80 5.76 16.72
C LYS A 196 -6.65 6.74 16.54
N VAL A 197 -7.01 8.02 16.43
CA VAL A 197 -6.05 9.14 16.51
C VAL A 197 -5.27 8.95 17.81
N TRP A 198 -3.95 8.72 17.69
CA TRP A 198 -3.04 8.71 18.83
C TRP A 198 -2.80 10.14 19.32
#